data_AF-A0A1F6E0F0-F1
#
_entry.id   AF-A0A1F6E0F0-F1
#
_cell.length_a   1.000
_cell.length_b   1.000
_cell.length_c   1.000
_cell.angle_alpha   90.00
_cell.angle_beta   90.00
_cell.angle_gamma   90.00
#
_symmetry.space_group_name_H-M   'P 1'
#
loop_
_entity.id
_entity.type
_entity.pdbx_description
1 polymer ?
#
loop_
_entity_poly.entity_id
_entity_poly.type
_entity_poly.pdbx_seq_one_letter_code
_entity_poly.pdbx_strand_id
1 'polypeptide(L)'
;MIEQQQKGVGALADQVKSLLGRKDEQRKLLEKIDARVKSGALAPRHTLAVAVYLFGALRRDGGMLASEAEVFAMMQCGTQKLKEAKQLAEDILMMGGALGKVIREIEREMTNPEAAPQEKTGDPETQETMASRIKRLANASFVHDKSLKSNARKLQEKQARRAIALIARRSLRKYPETGSTLTKEMGRDNFDKTLSDAEIEYAQQGAFHRLVQAICNDLDIPAP
;
A
#
# COMPACT_ATOMS: atom_id res chain seq x y z
N MET A 1 27.72 41.05 31.26
CA MET A 1 26.25 40.98 31.11
C MET A 1 25.78 41.09 29.65
N ILE A 2 26.48 41.80 28.77
CA ILE A 2 26.07 41.98 27.35
C ILE A 2 26.26 40.69 26.50
N GLU A 3 27.31 39.89 26.75
CA GLU A 3 27.57 38.64 25.98
C GLU A 3 26.56 37.50 26.25
N GLN A 4 25.98 37.41 27.46
CA GLN A 4 24.93 36.43 27.74
C GLN A 4 23.59 36.80 27.09
N GLN A 5 23.28 38.09 26.94
CA GLN A 5 22.09 38.54 26.22
C GLN A 5 22.21 38.30 24.72
N GLN A 6 23.39 38.51 24.10
CA GLN A 6 23.59 38.24 22.67
C GLN A 6 23.49 36.75 22.31
N LYS A 7 23.97 35.84 23.18
CA LYS A 7 23.79 34.38 22.99
C LYS A 7 22.32 33.95 23.11
N GLY A 8 21.55 34.57 24.01
CA GLY A 8 20.12 34.30 24.17
C GLY A 8 19.28 34.76 22.98
N VAL A 9 19.61 35.92 22.38
CA VAL A 9 18.92 36.45 21.19
C VAL A 9 19.25 35.65 19.94
N GLY A 10 20.50 35.20 19.77
CA GLY A 10 20.89 34.31 18.67
C GLY A 10 20.14 32.98 18.71
N ALA A 11 20.09 32.33 19.88
CA ALA A 11 19.35 31.09 20.06
C ALA A 11 17.83 31.25 19.81
N LEU A 12 17.25 32.38 20.20
CA LEU A 12 15.84 32.68 19.94
C LEU A 12 15.56 32.89 18.45
N ALA A 13 16.46 33.59 17.75
CA ALA A 13 16.35 33.83 16.31
C ALA A 13 16.46 32.52 15.53
N ASP A 14 17.37 31.63 15.92
CA ASP A 14 17.53 30.30 15.33
C ASP A 14 16.29 29.42 15.58
N GLN A 15 15.71 29.50 16.78
CA GLN A 15 14.47 28.79 17.12
C GLN A 15 13.27 29.30 16.30
N VAL A 16 13.13 30.62 16.14
CA VAL A 16 12.06 31.21 15.32
C VAL A 16 12.25 30.86 13.84
N LYS A 17 13.47 30.91 13.33
CA LYS A 17 13.80 30.54 11.94
C LYS A 17 13.50 29.06 11.66
N SER A 18 13.81 28.18 12.62
CA SER A 18 13.46 26.76 12.57
C SER A 18 11.94 26.53 12.53
N LEU A 19 11.18 27.24 13.38
CA LEU A 19 9.71 27.14 13.40
C LEU A 19 9.05 27.66 12.11
N LEU A 20 9.59 28.73 11.52
CA LEU A 20 9.09 29.27 10.26
C LEU A 20 9.38 28.32 9.10
N GLY A 21 10.61 27.79 9.00
CA GLY A 21 10.95 26.79 7.98
C GLY A 21 10.06 25.55 8.05
N ARG A 22 9.79 25.08 9.28
CA ARG A 22 8.88 23.97 9.55
C ARG A 22 7.45 24.23 9.06
N LYS A 23 6.91 25.44 9.28
CA LYS A 23 5.57 25.81 8.79
C LYS A 23 5.49 25.89 7.26
N ASP A 24 6.54 26.35 6.61
CA ASP A 24 6.61 26.39 5.15
C ASP A 24 6.67 24.98 4.56
N GLU A 25 7.42 24.07 5.18
CA GLU A 25 7.45 22.65 4.79
C GLU A 25 6.10 21.95 4.99
N GLN A 26 5.43 22.22 6.11
CA GLN A 26 4.07 21.73 6.35
C GLN A 26 3.08 22.20 5.27
N ARG A 27 3.14 23.48 4.88
CA ARG A 27 2.28 24.03 3.83
C ARG A 27 2.54 23.37 2.48
N LYS A 28 3.81 23.24 2.08
CA LYS A 28 4.20 22.56 0.83
C LYS A 28 3.70 21.12 0.78
N LEU A 29 3.77 20.40 1.91
CA LEU A 29 3.26 19.04 2.01
C LEU A 29 1.75 18.97 1.77
N LEU A 30 0.98 19.87 2.39
CA LEU A 30 -0.47 19.94 2.19
C LEU A 30 -0.82 20.30 0.74
N GLU A 31 -0.12 21.24 0.12
CA GLU A 31 -0.32 21.60 -1.29
C GLU A 31 -0.08 20.39 -2.22
N LYS A 32 0.93 19.57 -1.95
CA LYS A 32 1.20 18.33 -2.71
C LYS A 32 0.09 17.30 -2.52
N ILE A 33 -0.40 17.12 -1.29
CA ILE A 33 -1.54 16.22 -1.01
C ILE A 33 -2.78 16.69 -1.77
N ASP A 34 -3.10 17.98 -1.75
CA ASP A 34 -4.22 18.57 -2.48
C ASP A 34 -4.09 18.39 -4.00
N ALA A 35 -2.87 18.51 -4.54
CA ALA A 35 -2.62 18.22 -5.95
C ALA A 35 -2.90 16.74 -6.30
N ARG A 36 -2.59 15.80 -5.39
CA ARG A 36 -2.93 14.38 -5.57
C ARG A 36 -4.43 14.11 -5.48
N VAL A 37 -5.16 14.88 -4.67
CA VAL A 37 -6.64 14.82 -4.63
C VAL A 37 -7.23 15.36 -5.94
N LYS A 38 -6.80 16.54 -6.40
CA LYS A 38 -7.28 17.17 -7.64
C LYS A 38 -7.02 16.33 -8.88
N SER A 39 -5.88 15.65 -8.95
CA SER A 39 -5.53 14.74 -10.05
C SER A 39 -6.19 13.36 -9.97
N GLY A 40 -6.98 13.08 -8.93
CA GLY A 40 -7.62 11.78 -8.69
C GLY A 40 -6.65 10.66 -8.28
N ALA A 41 -5.39 10.97 -7.99
CA ALA A 41 -4.42 10.00 -7.49
C ALA A 41 -4.69 9.62 -6.02
N LEU A 42 -5.34 10.50 -5.26
CA LEU A 42 -5.73 10.28 -3.87
C LEU A 42 -7.24 10.52 -3.71
N ALA A 43 -7.98 9.54 -3.19
CA ALA A 43 -9.39 9.75 -2.89
C ALA A 43 -9.55 10.72 -1.69
N PRO A 44 -10.49 11.68 -1.72
CA PRO A 44 -10.64 12.71 -0.68
C PRO A 44 -10.77 12.16 0.74
N ARG A 45 -11.41 10.99 0.90
CA ARG A 45 -11.56 10.31 2.20
C ARG A 45 -10.24 9.88 2.85
N HIS A 46 -9.16 9.78 2.08
CA HIS A 46 -7.85 9.34 2.57
C HIS A 46 -6.89 10.51 2.86
N THR A 47 -7.28 11.74 2.55
CA THR A 47 -6.47 12.96 2.74
C THR A 47 -5.95 13.10 4.17
N LEU A 48 -6.84 12.93 5.16
CA LEU A 48 -6.48 13.09 6.57
C LEU A 48 -5.46 12.03 7.02
N ALA A 49 -5.64 10.77 6.60
CA ALA A 49 -4.70 9.69 6.93
C ALA A 49 -3.32 9.93 6.30
N VAL A 50 -3.28 10.31 5.01
CA VAL A 50 -2.02 10.60 4.31
C VAL A 50 -1.29 11.79 4.93
N ALA A 51 -2.01 12.86 5.27
CA ALA A 51 -1.43 14.02 5.94
C ALA A 51 -0.83 13.64 7.30
N VAL A 52 -1.63 12.99 8.16
CA VAL A 52 -1.17 12.52 9.49
C VAL A 52 0.06 11.63 9.37
N TYR A 53 0.07 10.72 8.39
CA TYR A 53 1.23 9.88 8.15
C TYR A 53 2.45 10.68 7.76
N LEU A 54 2.37 11.49 6.70
CA LEU A 54 3.53 12.18 6.15
C LEU A 54 4.13 13.19 7.14
N PHE A 55 3.29 13.87 7.93
CA PHE A 55 3.76 14.69 9.05
C PHE A 55 4.55 13.89 10.09
N GLY A 56 4.20 12.60 10.27
CA GLY A 56 4.90 11.67 11.15
C GLY A 56 6.03 10.86 10.50
N ALA A 57 6.04 10.66 9.19
CA ALA A 57 6.94 9.72 8.50
C ALA A 57 8.25 10.37 8.03
N LEU A 58 8.19 11.65 7.68
CA LEU A 58 9.36 12.50 7.42
C LEU A 58 10.30 12.64 8.65
N ARG A 59 10.00 11.93 9.75
CA ARG A 59 10.80 11.70 10.96
C ARG A 59 12.15 11.00 10.76
N ARG A 60 12.34 10.20 9.70
CA ARG A 60 13.54 9.33 9.64
C ARG A 60 14.87 10.08 9.52
N ASP A 61 14.85 11.35 9.12
CA ASP A 61 16.05 12.19 8.96
C ASP A 61 16.13 13.38 9.93
N GLY A 62 15.46 13.32 11.09
CA GLY A 62 15.88 14.11 12.27
C GLY A 62 15.07 15.35 12.68
N GLY A 63 13.88 15.60 12.13
CA GLY A 63 12.98 16.64 12.64
C GLY A 63 11.53 16.20 12.61
N MET A 64 10.81 16.25 13.74
CA MET A 64 9.34 16.19 13.69
C MET A 64 8.88 17.37 12.85
N LEU A 65 8.05 17.19 11.82
CA LEU A 65 7.47 18.32 11.08
C LEU A 65 6.30 18.94 11.83
N ALA A 66 5.51 18.17 12.59
CA ALA A 66 4.43 18.69 13.42
C ALA A 66 4.18 17.77 14.62
N SER A 67 3.88 18.33 15.79
CA SER A 67 3.28 17.63 16.93
C SER A 67 1.83 17.26 16.63
N GLU A 68 1.25 16.29 17.35
CA GLU A 68 -0.16 15.93 17.19
C GLU A 68 -1.08 17.17 17.36
N ALA A 69 -0.75 18.08 18.29
CA ALA A 69 -1.42 19.36 18.50
C ALA A 69 -1.37 20.31 17.29
N GLU A 70 -0.24 20.35 16.57
CA GLU A 70 -0.09 21.15 15.35
C GLU A 70 -0.90 20.54 14.20
N VAL A 71 -0.92 19.20 14.08
CA VAL A 71 -1.77 18.51 13.08
C VAL A 71 -3.25 18.74 13.36
N PHE A 72 -3.67 18.74 14.64
CA PHE A 72 -5.03 19.12 15.04
C PHE A 72 -5.42 20.50 14.56
N ALA A 73 -4.57 21.50 14.83
CA ALA A 73 -4.83 22.88 14.45
C ALA A 73 -4.87 23.08 12.92
N MET A 74 -3.99 22.39 12.18
CA MET A 74 -3.93 22.50 10.72
C MET A 74 -5.09 21.79 10.01
N MET A 75 -5.49 20.60 10.48
CA MET A 75 -6.52 19.80 9.82
C MET A 75 -7.94 20.05 10.34
N GLN A 76 -8.09 20.91 11.36
CA GLN A 76 -9.37 21.26 11.99
C GLN A 76 -10.22 20.03 12.37
N CYS A 77 -9.57 18.94 12.81
CA CYS A 77 -10.23 17.67 13.11
C CYS A 77 -10.26 17.39 14.62
N GLY A 78 -11.27 16.67 15.11
CA GLY A 78 -11.33 16.25 16.50
C GLY A 78 -10.34 15.12 16.84
N THR A 79 -10.04 14.95 18.13
CA THR A 79 -9.12 13.92 18.69
C THR A 79 -9.42 12.51 18.21
N GLN A 80 -10.70 12.17 18.14
CA GLN A 80 -11.14 10.86 17.68
C GLN A 80 -10.82 10.62 16.19
N LYS A 81 -11.10 11.59 15.32
CA LYS A 81 -10.81 11.48 13.88
C LYS A 81 -9.31 11.38 13.59
N LEU A 82 -8.47 12.02 14.40
CA LEU A 82 -7.02 11.92 14.25
C LEU A 82 -6.50 10.52 14.62
N LYS A 83 -7.02 9.91 15.69
CA LYS A 83 -6.69 8.53 16.05
C LYS A 83 -7.11 7.54 14.95
N GLU A 84 -8.31 7.69 14.43
CA GLU A 84 -8.81 6.88 13.31
C GLU A 84 -7.96 7.06 12.06
N ALA A 85 -7.58 8.31 11.73
CA ALA A 85 -6.71 8.60 10.60
C ALA A 85 -5.30 8.03 10.76
N LYS A 86 -4.75 8.05 11.98
CA LYS A 86 -3.45 7.45 12.31
C LYS A 86 -3.48 5.93 12.14
N GLN A 87 -4.51 5.27 12.68
CA GLN A 87 -4.70 3.83 12.49
C GLN A 87 -4.87 3.48 11.01
N LEU A 88 -5.72 4.23 10.30
CA LEU A 88 -5.95 4.04 8.88
C LEU A 88 -4.67 4.22 8.07
N ALA A 89 -3.84 5.20 8.40
CA ALA A 89 -2.54 5.42 7.77
C ALA A 89 -1.59 4.23 7.96
N GLU A 90 -1.45 3.73 9.19
CA GLU A 90 -0.64 2.55 9.51
C GLU A 90 -1.13 1.33 8.74
N ASP A 91 -2.45 1.12 8.69
CA ASP A 91 -3.09 0.04 7.95
C ASP A 91 -2.84 0.16 6.44
N ILE A 92 -2.97 1.36 5.87
CA ILE A 92 -2.72 1.67 4.46
C ILE A 92 -1.28 1.28 4.05
N LEU A 93 -0.31 1.61 4.90
CA LEU A 93 1.11 1.38 4.61
C LEU A 93 1.51 -0.06 4.77
N MET A 94 0.98 -0.71 5.81
CA MET A 94 1.13 -2.15 5.93
C MET A 94 0.52 -2.85 4.72
N MET A 95 -0.60 -2.37 4.18
CA MET A 95 -1.32 -2.98 3.04
C MET A 95 -0.67 -2.82 1.67
N GLY A 96 0.39 -2.02 1.50
CA GLY A 96 1.24 -2.06 0.29
C GLY A 96 0.52 -1.81 -1.03
N GLY A 97 -0.47 -0.91 -1.07
CA GLY A 97 -1.30 -0.62 -2.24
C GLY A 97 -0.99 0.70 -2.96
N ALA A 98 -1.89 1.12 -3.85
CA ALA A 98 -1.80 2.38 -4.60
C ALA A 98 -1.57 3.61 -3.73
N LEU A 99 -2.15 3.63 -2.51
CA LEU A 99 -1.97 4.74 -1.58
C LEU A 99 -0.55 4.80 -0.98
N GLY A 100 0.11 3.66 -0.79
CA GLY A 100 1.51 3.61 -0.35
C GLY A 100 2.47 4.16 -1.41
N LYS A 101 2.14 3.97 -2.71
CA LYS A 101 2.89 4.60 -3.81
C LYS A 101 2.75 6.12 -3.78
N VAL A 102 1.52 6.63 -3.63
CA VAL A 102 1.25 8.07 -3.52
C VAL A 102 2.02 8.70 -2.36
N ILE A 103 2.04 8.04 -1.20
CA ILE A 103 2.81 8.49 -0.03
C ILE A 103 4.31 8.59 -0.36
N ARG A 104 4.92 7.53 -0.93
CA ARG A 104 6.35 7.51 -1.26
C ARG A 104 6.73 8.53 -2.35
N GLU A 105 5.84 8.77 -3.29
CA GLU A 105 6.03 9.80 -4.32
C GLU A 105 6.04 11.19 -3.69
N ILE A 106 5.11 11.49 -2.77
CA ILE A 106 5.11 12.76 -2.03
C ILE A 106 6.38 12.89 -1.19
N GLU A 107 6.83 11.83 -0.49
CA GLU A 107 8.10 11.83 0.27
C GLU A 107 9.31 12.11 -0.64
N ARG A 108 9.37 11.50 -1.82
CA ARG A 108 10.44 11.72 -2.80
C ARG A 108 10.46 13.17 -3.30
N GLU A 109 9.29 13.73 -3.60
CA GLU A 109 9.19 15.12 -4.06
C GLU A 109 9.51 16.14 -2.96
N MET A 110 9.26 15.80 -1.69
CA MET A 110 9.64 16.63 -0.54
C MET A 110 11.16 16.60 -0.27
N THR A 111 11.82 15.47 -0.54
CA THR A 111 13.27 15.29 -0.34
C THR A 111 14.10 15.70 -1.56
N ASN A 112 13.54 15.65 -2.76
CA ASN A 112 14.17 16.12 -3.99
C ASN A 112 13.15 16.94 -4.83
N PRO A 113 13.18 18.28 -4.74
CA PRO A 113 12.27 19.16 -5.47
C PRO A 113 12.43 19.11 -7.00
N GLU A 114 13.60 18.65 -7.49
CA GLU A 114 13.88 18.46 -8.92
C GLU A 114 13.50 17.06 -9.43
N ALA A 115 13.05 16.17 -8.54
CA ALA A 115 12.45 14.91 -8.98
C ALA A 115 11.21 15.24 -9.79
N ALA A 116 11.29 15.04 -11.11
CA ALA A 116 10.17 15.26 -12.01
C ALA A 116 8.92 14.57 -11.45
N PRO A 117 7.77 15.26 -11.40
CA PRO A 117 6.50 14.58 -11.18
C PRO A 117 6.48 13.43 -12.18
N GLN A 118 6.24 12.19 -11.72
CA GLN A 118 5.89 11.16 -12.67
C GLN A 118 4.52 11.56 -13.22
N GLU A 119 4.55 12.31 -14.33
CA GLU A 119 3.39 12.60 -15.14
C GLU A 119 2.72 11.26 -15.43
N LYS A 120 1.41 11.25 -15.17
CA LYS A 120 0.54 10.15 -15.56
C LYS A 120 0.58 10.04 -17.09
N THR A 121 1.49 9.25 -17.63
CA THR A 121 1.26 8.63 -18.93
C THR A 121 0.24 7.52 -18.74
N GLY A 122 -1.01 7.82 -19.09
CA GLY A 122 -2.03 6.83 -19.39
C GLY A 122 -3.07 6.63 -18.30
N ASP A 123 -4.33 6.61 -18.73
CA ASP A 123 -5.52 6.22 -17.98
C ASP A 123 -5.31 5.01 -17.05
N PRO A 124 -5.92 4.99 -15.84
CA PRO A 124 -5.96 3.80 -15.01
C PRO A 124 -7.05 2.84 -15.53
N GLU A 125 -7.00 2.46 -16.81
CA GLU A 125 -7.67 1.26 -17.29
C GLU A 125 -6.67 0.43 -18.09
N THR A 126 -6.56 -0.84 -17.70
CA THR A 126 -5.94 -1.96 -18.44
C THR A 126 -4.42 -2.20 -18.38
N GLN A 127 -3.76 -1.97 -17.25
CA GLN A 127 -2.73 -2.95 -16.83
C GLN A 127 -3.25 -3.76 -15.64
N GLU A 128 -3.87 -4.89 -15.97
CA GLU A 128 -4.22 -5.93 -15.01
C GLU A 128 -2.97 -6.27 -14.18
N THR A 129 -3.02 -6.07 -12.86
CA THR A 129 -1.91 -6.46 -12.00
C THR A 129 -1.69 -7.97 -12.08
N MET A 130 -0.45 -8.45 -11.91
CA MET A 130 -0.17 -9.88 -11.95
C MET A 130 -1.01 -10.65 -10.91
N ALA A 131 -1.24 -10.08 -9.72
CA ALA A 131 -2.12 -10.65 -8.70
C ALA A 131 -3.58 -10.76 -9.18
N SER A 132 -4.11 -9.71 -9.82
CA SER A 132 -5.45 -9.73 -10.43
C SER A 132 -5.55 -10.78 -11.54
N ARG A 133 -4.50 -10.89 -12.37
CA ARG A 133 -4.42 -11.86 -13.46
C ARG A 133 -4.41 -13.30 -12.96
N ILE A 134 -3.63 -13.60 -11.91
CA ILE A 134 -3.63 -14.91 -11.23
C ILE A 134 -5.03 -15.25 -10.72
N LYS A 135 -5.69 -14.32 -10.03
CA LYS A 135 -7.06 -14.54 -9.53
C LYS A 135 -8.05 -14.77 -10.67
N ARG A 136 -7.96 -13.99 -11.75
CA ARG A 136 -8.86 -14.14 -12.91
C ARG A 136 -8.68 -15.50 -13.57
N LEU A 137 -7.44 -15.92 -13.82
CA LEU A 137 -7.15 -17.21 -14.42
C LEU A 137 -7.58 -18.36 -13.51
N ALA A 138 -7.26 -18.33 -12.21
CA ALA A 138 -7.70 -19.36 -11.28
C ALA A 138 -9.23 -19.46 -11.19
N ASN A 139 -9.95 -18.34 -11.12
CA ASN A 139 -11.42 -18.38 -11.12
C ASN A 139 -11.97 -18.87 -12.46
N ALA A 140 -11.40 -18.45 -13.58
CA ALA A 140 -11.82 -18.91 -14.91
C ALA A 140 -11.57 -20.41 -15.11
N SER A 141 -10.51 -20.96 -14.52
CA SER A 141 -10.09 -22.36 -14.63
C SER A 141 -10.76 -23.31 -13.64
N PHE A 142 -11.36 -22.81 -12.55
CA PHE A 142 -11.94 -23.66 -11.50
C PHE A 142 -13.39 -23.31 -11.17
N VAL A 143 -13.87 -22.11 -11.48
CA VAL A 143 -15.23 -21.63 -11.21
C VAL A 143 -15.96 -21.38 -12.53
N HIS A 144 -16.38 -22.46 -13.17
CA HIS A 144 -16.97 -22.42 -14.51
C HIS A 144 -18.48 -22.17 -14.54
N ASP A 145 -19.20 -22.49 -13.45
CA ASP A 145 -20.66 -22.43 -13.44
C ASP A 145 -21.20 -21.74 -12.18
N LYS A 146 -21.59 -20.48 -12.36
CA LYS A 146 -22.15 -19.63 -11.31
C LYS A 146 -23.58 -20.03 -10.91
N SER A 147 -24.23 -20.90 -11.70
CA SER A 147 -25.59 -21.40 -11.47
C SER A 147 -25.65 -22.66 -10.60
N LEU A 148 -24.50 -23.26 -10.28
CA LEU A 148 -24.42 -24.45 -9.44
C LEU A 148 -24.99 -24.23 -8.03
N LYS A 149 -25.61 -25.28 -7.48
CA LYS A 149 -26.04 -25.34 -6.08
C LYS A 149 -24.88 -24.98 -5.14
N SER A 150 -25.21 -24.28 -4.05
CA SER A 150 -24.29 -23.74 -3.01
C SER A 150 -23.05 -24.60 -2.72
N ASN A 151 -23.20 -25.92 -2.54
CA ASN A 151 -22.08 -26.79 -2.14
C ASN A 151 -21.08 -27.08 -3.27
N ALA A 152 -21.54 -27.31 -4.50
CA ALA A 152 -20.65 -27.56 -5.64
C ALA A 152 -19.86 -26.30 -6.00
N ARG A 153 -20.49 -25.13 -5.88
CA ARG A 153 -19.84 -23.83 -6.03
C ARG A 153 -18.76 -23.58 -4.96
N LYS A 154 -19.04 -23.89 -3.69
CA LYS A 154 -18.04 -23.77 -2.61
C LYS A 154 -16.81 -24.65 -2.86
N LEU A 155 -16.99 -25.83 -3.44
CA LEU A 155 -15.87 -26.71 -3.80
C LEU A 155 -15.00 -26.08 -4.90
N GLN A 156 -15.62 -25.54 -5.94
CA GLN A 156 -14.93 -24.83 -7.02
C GLN A 156 -14.17 -23.59 -6.52
N GLU A 157 -14.80 -22.77 -5.67
CA GLU A 157 -14.15 -21.62 -5.04
C GLU A 157 -12.97 -22.04 -4.15
N LYS A 158 -13.08 -23.19 -3.46
CA LYS A 158 -11.98 -23.75 -2.67
C LYS A 158 -10.81 -24.19 -3.55
N GLN A 159 -11.07 -24.82 -4.68
CA GLN A 159 -10.03 -25.20 -5.65
C GLN A 159 -9.34 -23.96 -6.25
N ALA A 160 -10.10 -22.93 -6.62
CA ALA A 160 -9.53 -21.66 -7.08
C ALA A 160 -8.61 -21.03 -6.02
N ARG A 161 -9.02 -21.01 -4.75
CA ARG A 161 -8.19 -20.50 -3.64
C ARG A 161 -6.91 -21.32 -3.44
N ARG A 162 -6.99 -22.64 -3.53
CA ARG A 162 -5.82 -23.55 -3.47
C ARG A 162 -4.83 -23.26 -4.60
N ALA A 163 -5.32 -23.10 -5.83
CA ALA A 163 -4.49 -22.73 -6.96
C ALA A 163 -3.78 -21.38 -6.75
N ILE A 164 -4.51 -20.37 -6.28
CA ILE A 164 -3.94 -19.05 -5.96
C ILE A 164 -2.83 -19.17 -4.89
N ALA A 165 -3.01 -19.98 -3.85
CA ALA A 165 -2.01 -20.16 -2.80
C ALA A 165 -0.70 -20.78 -3.33
N LEU A 166 -0.81 -21.85 -4.13
CA LEU A 166 0.33 -22.49 -4.79
C LEU A 166 1.09 -21.51 -5.70
N ILE A 167 0.35 -20.80 -6.55
CA ILE A 167 0.94 -19.86 -7.53
C ILE A 167 1.58 -18.67 -6.79
N ALA A 168 0.95 -18.17 -5.72
CA ALA A 168 1.51 -17.11 -4.89
C ALA A 168 2.84 -17.53 -4.25
N ARG A 169 2.91 -18.77 -3.71
CA ARG A 169 4.16 -19.32 -3.14
C ARG A 169 5.28 -19.38 -4.17
N ARG A 170 4.97 -19.76 -5.41
CA ARG A 170 5.95 -19.78 -6.52
C ARG A 170 6.32 -18.38 -7.01
N SER A 171 5.34 -17.50 -7.06
CA SER A 171 5.51 -16.09 -7.42
C SER A 171 6.49 -15.39 -6.50
N LEU A 172 6.62 -15.76 -5.22
CA LEU A 172 7.60 -15.14 -4.32
C LEU A 172 9.05 -15.18 -4.85
N ARG A 173 9.41 -16.15 -5.70
CA ARG A 173 10.77 -16.26 -6.26
C ARG A 173 11.02 -15.31 -7.43
N LYS A 174 10.01 -15.10 -8.30
CA LYS A 174 10.13 -14.32 -9.54
C LYS A 174 9.46 -12.94 -9.46
N TYR A 175 8.36 -12.86 -8.73
CA TYR A 175 7.50 -11.69 -8.51
C TYR A 175 7.17 -11.55 -7.01
N PRO A 176 8.14 -11.14 -6.17
CA PRO A 176 7.99 -11.11 -4.71
C PRO A 176 6.79 -10.26 -4.24
N GLU A 177 6.57 -9.10 -4.87
CA GLU A 177 5.43 -8.22 -4.59
C GLU A 177 4.07 -8.89 -4.89
N THR A 178 4.01 -9.72 -5.93
CA THR A 178 2.78 -10.44 -6.30
C THR A 178 2.49 -11.55 -5.30
N GLY A 179 3.51 -12.34 -4.95
CA GLY A 179 3.38 -13.39 -3.95
C GLY A 179 2.98 -12.82 -2.59
N SER A 180 3.64 -11.74 -2.14
CA SER A 180 3.34 -11.09 -0.86
C SER A 180 1.91 -10.53 -0.82
N THR A 181 1.47 -9.87 -1.90
CA THR A 181 0.10 -9.35 -2.02
C THR A 181 -0.94 -10.47 -1.85
N LEU A 182 -0.79 -11.57 -2.60
CA LEU A 182 -1.74 -12.68 -2.57
C LEU A 182 -1.74 -13.42 -1.21
N THR A 183 -0.56 -13.64 -0.61
CA THR A 183 -0.45 -14.22 0.73
C THR A 183 -1.13 -13.35 1.77
N LYS A 184 -0.94 -12.03 1.69
CA LYS A 184 -1.51 -11.07 2.62
C LYS A 184 -3.04 -11.01 2.53
N GLU A 185 -3.59 -10.94 1.33
CA GLU A 185 -5.05 -10.88 1.11
C GLU A 185 -5.78 -12.13 1.64
N MET A 186 -5.12 -13.28 1.62
CA MET A 186 -5.69 -14.53 2.16
C MET A 186 -5.62 -14.59 3.69
N GLY A 187 -4.70 -13.85 4.30
CA GLY A 187 -4.32 -13.96 5.72
C GLY A 187 -3.35 -15.12 5.95
N ARG A 188 -2.30 -14.91 6.76
CA ARG A 188 -1.17 -15.84 6.89
C ARG A 188 -1.59 -17.26 7.32
N ASP A 189 -2.37 -17.39 8.38
CA ASP A 189 -2.79 -18.71 8.89
C ASP A 189 -3.68 -19.47 7.90
N ASN A 190 -4.55 -18.73 7.21
CA ASN A 190 -5.41 -19.29 6.16
C ASN A 190 -4.59 -19.66 4.91
N PHE A 191 -3.57 -18.87 4.58
CA PHE A 191 -2.67 -19.15 3.47
C PHE A 191 -1.89 -20.44 3.69
N ASP A 192 -1.26 -20.60 4.87
CA ASP A 192 -0.44 -21.78 5.16
C ASP A 192 -1.29 -23.06 5.14
N LYS A 193 -2.50 -23.01 5.71
CA LYS A 193 -3.45 -24.13 5.65
C LYS A 193 -3.90 -24.43 4.22
N THR A 194 -4.23 -23.38 3.45
CA THR A 194 -4.69 -23.53 2.06
C THR A 194 -3.58 -24.05 1.15
N LEU A 195 -2.33 -23.62 1.38
CA LEU A 195 -1.15 -24.04 0.65
C LEU A 195 -0.87 -25.53 0.90
N SER A 196 -0.91 -25.99 2.16
CA SER A 196 -0.72 -27.41 2.49
C SER A 196 -1.75 -28.30 1.78
N ASP A 197 -3.03 -27.94 1.86
CA ASP A 197 -4.11 -28.62 1.11
C ASP A 197 -3.84 -28.64 -0.41
N ALA A 198 -3.34 -27.53 -0.95
CA ALA A 198 -3.09 -27.37 -2.37
C ALA A 198 -1.89 -28.21 -2.84
N GLU A 199 -0.81 -28.27 -2.07
CA GLU A 199 0.36 -29.10 -2.35
C GLU A 199 -0.01 -30.59 -2.40
N ILE A 200 -0.86 -31.05 -1.48
CA ILE A 200 -1.38 -32.42 -1.48
C ILE A 200 -2.20 -32.71 -2.75
N GLU A 201 -3.12 -31.82 -3.13
CA GLU A 201 -3.96 -32.00 -4.32
C GLU A 201 -3.15 -31.92 -5.63
N TYR A 202 -2.15 -31.04 -5.68
CA TYR A 202 -1.25 -30.91 -6.84
C TYR A 202 -0.36 -32.14 -7.03
N ALA A 203 0.11 -32.75 -5.93
CA ALA A 203 0.94 -33.95 -5.97
C ALA A 203 0.21 -35.18 -6.55
N GLN A 204 -1.13 -35.19 -6.57
CA GLN A 204 -1.93 -36.26 -7.17
C GLN A 204 -1.90 -36.27 -8.70
N GLN A 205 -1.29 -35.26 -9.34
CA GLN A 205 -1.13 -35.15 -10.79
C GLN A 205 -2.46 -35.23 -11.58
N GLY A 206 -3.57 -34.84 -10.94
CA GLY A 206 -4.91 -34.87 -11.51
C GLY A 206 -5.26 -33.66 -12.39
N ALA A 207 -6.55 -33.36 -12.52
CA ALA A 207 -7.03 -32.18 -13.25
C ALA A 207 -6.52 -30.86 -12.63
N PHE A 208 -6.48 -30.77 -11.30
CA PHE A 208 -5.96 -29.63 -10.57
C PHE A 208 -4.50 -29.31 -10.96
N HIS A 209 -3.64 -30.33 -11.02
CA HIS A 209 -2.24 -30.21 -11.43
C HIS A 209 -2.09 -29.59 -12.81
N ARG A 210 -2.80 -30.14 -13.81
CA ARG A 210 -2.73 -29.67 -15.21
C ARG A 210 -3.19 -28.23 -15.36
N LEU A 211 -4.27 -27.85 -14.67
CA LEU A 211 -4.79 -26.48 -14.70
C LEU A 211 -3.84 -25.49 -14.02
N VAL A 212 -3.25 -25.85 -12.89
CA VAL A 212 -2.25 -25.00 -12.22
C VAL A 212 -1.00 -24.84 -13.09
N GLN A 213 -0.52 -25.90 -13.75
CA GLN A 213 0.60 -25.81 -14.70
C GLN A 213 0.29 -24.89 -15.87
N ALA A 214 -0.91 -24.98 -16.45
CA ALA A 214 -1.32 -24.10 -17.55
C ALA A 214 -1.29 -22.63 -17.12
N ILE A 215 -1.84 -22.31 -15.94
CA ILE A 215 -1.82 -20.95 -15.40
C ILE A 215 -0.37 -20.47 -15.15
N CYS A 216 0.48 -21.32 -14.58
CA CYS A 216 1.90 -20.99 -14.37
C CYS A 216 2.63 -20.70 -15.70
N ASN A 217 2.40 -21.51 -16.72
CA ASN A 217 2.98 -21.31 -18.05
C ASN A 217 2.49 -20.01 -18.70
N ASP A 218 1.18 -19.73 -18.64
CA ASP A 218 0.57 -18.51 -19.17
C ASP A 218 1.10 -17.23 -18.51
N LEU A 219 1.59 -17.34 -17.28
CA LEU A 219 2.13 -16.24 -16.48
C LEU A 219 3.65 -16.22 -16.42
N ASP A 220 4.32 -17.16 -17.08
CA ASP A 220 5.77 -17.36 -17.00
C ASP A 220 6.25 -17.44 -15.54
N ILE A 221 5.52 -18.20 -14.72
CA ILE A 221 5.87 -18.52 -13.32
C ILE A 221 6.36 -19.97 -13.28
N PRO A 222 7.47 -20.26 -12.59
CA PRO A 222 7.92 -21.65 -12.42
C PRO A 222 6.81 -22.51 -11.80
N ALA A 223 6.53 -23.64 -12.43
CA ALA A 223 5.52 -24.56 -11.93
C ALA A 223 5.82 -24.99 -10.47
N PRO A 224 4.78 -25.25 -9.68
CA PRO A 224 4.94 -25.84 -8.36
C PRO A 224 5.63 -27.20 -8.38
#